data_AF-A0A378R7W6-F1
#
_entry.id   AF-A0A378R7W6-F1
#
_cell.length_a   1.000
_cell.length_b   1.000
_cell.length_c   1.000
_cell.angle_alpha   90.00
_cell.angle_beta   90.00
_cell.angle_gamma   90.00
#
_symmetry.space_group_name_H-M   'P 1'
#
loop_
_entity.id
_entity.type
_entity.pdbx_description
1 polymer ?
#
loop_
_entity_poly.entity_id
_entity_poly.type
_entity_poly.pdbx_seq_one_letter_code
_entity_poly.pdbx_strand_id
1 'polypeptide(L)'
;MPTYQNDDNNNHNINNINNLEQDLSSDTPAKLSPVSPSFDLSLDNALLPFLKAVQNTDNPTGARRLPPVEKWSPKHTVPFNMQIRDNGEWWHDGTKMTRQSLVDLFASVLWVEVGDDGKKRHFLRTPSHQYEISVVDAPLLVVAVDVVADDGEMWLEFSTTHGDKIRLSKKNPLYFQKFSKDNGTKEERLYIDVRHHLTAKIANNVRYHLLTLGELCEQGDEVVLVLQSGGEKFYLAQKF
;
A
#
# COMPACT_ATOMS: atom_id res chain seq x y z
N MET A 1 -54.53 31.40 10.42
CA MET A 1 -55.66 32.32 10.67
C MET A 1 -56.43 31.76 11.85
N PRO A 2 -56.38 32.36 13.07
CA PRO A 2 -55.49 33.44 13.57
C PRO A 2 -54.00 32.99 13.69
N THR A 3 -52.97 33.61 14.31
CA THR A 3 -52.64 35.00 14.79
C THR A 3 -53.10 35.55 16.16
N TYR A 4 -52.19 36.22 16.89
CA TYR A 4 -52.36 37.03 18.13
C TYR A 4 -52.66 36.27 19.44
N GLN A 5 -52.11 36.61 20.63
CA GLN A 5 -50.93 37.44 21.00
C GLN A 5 -50.49 37.11 22.46
N ASN A 6 -49.40 37.71 22.94
CA ASN A 6 -48.91 37.65 24.33
C ASN A 6 -49.77 38.45 25.33
N ASP A 7 -49.63 38.14 26.63
CA ASP A 7 -49.56 39.04 27.80
C ASP A 7 -49.20 38.19 29.05
N ASP A 8 -48.74 38.70 30.20
CA ASP A 8 -47.56 39.56 30.44
C ASP A 8 -47.11 39.39 31.93
N ASN A 9 -45.91 39.89 32.26
CA ASN A 9 -45.25 40.02 33.59
C ASN A 9 -46.02 39.77 34.93
N ASN A 10 -45.36 39.09 35.89
CA ASN A 10 -44.94 39.75 37.16
C ASN A 10 -43.76 39.05 37.88
N ASN A 11 -43.29 39.61 39.00
CA ASN A 11 -41.89 39.57 39.46
C ASN A 11 -41.74 39.45 41.01
N HIS A 12 -40.52 39.16 41.51
CA HIS A 12 -40.02 39.39 42.89
C HIS A 12 -40.59 38.50 44.04
N ASN A 13 -39.89 38.22 45.17
CA ASN A 13 -38.45 38.39 45.50
C ASN A 13 -37.91 37.46 46.62
N ILE A 14 -36.57 37.32 46.64
CA ILE A 14 -35.60 36.78 47.63
C ILE A 14 -36.01 36.63 49.12
N ASN A 15 -35.68 35.46 49.73
CA ASN A 15 -34.94 35.21 51.00
C ASN A 15 -35.23 33.76 51.52
N ASN A 16 -34.45 33.06 52.36
CA ASN A 16 -33.03 32.98 52.77
C ASN A 16 -32.99 32.13 54.08
N ILE A 17 -32.07 31.16 54.24
CA ILE A 17 -31.47 30.70 55.53
C ILE A 17 -30.46 29.56 55.26
N ASN A 18 -29.42 29.47 56.09
CA ASN A 18 -28.25 28.59 55.89
C ASN A 18 -28.21 27.37 56.83
N ASN A 19 -27.27 26.46 56.51
CA ASN A 19 -26.59 25.48 57.38
C ASN A 19 -27.37 24.29 57.96
N LEU A 20 -26.99 23.10 57.48
CA LEU A 20 -26.51 22.00 58.32
C LEU A 20 -25.47 21.22 57.50
N GLU A 21 -24.26 21.04 58.04
CA GLU A 21 -23.19 20.22 57.44
C GLU A 21 -23.16 18.81 58.05
N GLN A 22 -22.38 17.92 57.41
CA GLN A 22 -21.94 16.61 57.89
C GLN A 22 -23.01 15.51 57.98
N ASP A 23 -22.92 14.52 57.09
CA ASP A 23 -22.21 13.29 57.46
C ASP A 23 -21.58 12.60 56.22
N LEU A 24 -20.78 11.56 56.43
CA LEU A 24 -19.94 10.91 55.42
C LEU A 24 -20.72 9.94 54.50
N SER A 25 -20.38 9.93 53.20
CA SER A 25 -20.10 8.70 52.45
C SER A 25 -19.48 8.99 51.08
N SER A 26 -18.66 8.06 50.60
CA SER A 26 -17.96 8.15 49.32
C SER A 26 -18.70 7.38 48.22
N ASP A 27 -19.08 8.06 47.13
CA ASP A 27 -19.04 7.44 45.80
C ASP A 27 -18.95 8.50 44.70
N THR A 28 -17.78 8.61 44.06
CA THR A 28 -17.61 9.45 42.87
C THR A 28 -17.93 8.60 41.65
N PRO A 29 -18.92 8.96 40.80
CA PRO A 29 -19.23 8.16 39.61
C PRO A 29 -18.01 8.07 38.71
N ALA A 30 -17.64 6.85 38.33
CA ALA A 30 -16.42 6.56 37.59
C ALA A 30 -16.36 7.34 36.28
N LYS A 31 -15.52 8.38 36.24
CA LYS A 31 -15.29 9.21 35.06
C LYS A 31 -14.61 8.35 34.00
N LEU A 32 -15.39 7.87 33.04
CA LEU A 32 -14.92 7.13 31.87
C LEU A 32 -13.78 7.90 31.19
N SER A 33 -12.55 7.41 31.36
CA SER A 33 -11.39 7.91 30.64
C SER A 33 -11.65 7.78 29.14
N PRO A 34 -11.32 8.80 28.32
CA PRO A 34 -11.34 8.61 26.88
C PRO A 34 -10.36 7.47 26.54
N VAL A 35 -10.81 6.51 25.74
CA VAL A 35 -9.94 5.46 25.22
C VAL A 35 -8.99 6.12 24.22
N SER A 36 -7.81 6.50 24.70
CA SER A 36 -6.71 6.92 23.83
C SER A 36 -6.47 5.80 22.82
N PRO A 37 -6.44 6.08 21.50
CA PRO A 37 -5.98 5.08 20.55
C PRO A 37 -4.56 4.69 20.94
N SER A 38 -4.32 3.38 21.09
CA SER A 38 -3.02 2.85 21.46
C SER A 38 -2.04 3.05 20.30
N PHE A 39 -1.35 4.20 20.29
CA PHE A 39 -0.18 4.41 19.45
C PHE A 39 0.87 3.37 19.81
N ASP A 40 1.10 2.45 18.88
CA ASP A 40 1.92 1.27 19.11
C ASP A 40 3.41 1.64 19.18
N LEU A 41 3.96 1.57 20.40
CA LEU A 41 5.38 1.80 20.67
C LEU A 41 6.29 0.74 20.01
N SER A 42 5.76 -0.43 19.60
CA SER A 42 6.50 -1.39 18.79
C SER A 42 6.75 -0.82 17.40
N LEU A 43 5.67 -0.42 16.70
CA LEU A 43 5.73 0.23 15.39
C LEU A 43 6.65 1.44 15.39
N ASP A 44 6.44 2.43 16.27
CA ASP A 44 7.16 3.70 16.22
C ASP A 44 8.68 3.53 16.47
N ASN A 45 9.12 2.54 17.26
CA ASN A 45 10.53 2.16 17.37
C ASN A 45 11.04 1.47 16.09
N ALA A 46 10.25 0.55 15.51
CA ALA A 46 10.56 -0.07 14.23
C ALA A 46 10.64 0.95 13.07
N LEU A 47 10.02 2.14 13.19
CA LEU A 47 10.07 3.17 12.14
C LEU A 47 11.41 3.92 12.07
N LEU A 48 12.13 4.06 13.18
CA LEU A 48 13.31 4.93 13.28
C LEU A 48 14.41 4.61 12.24
N PRO A 49 14.72 3.33 11.90
CA PRO A 49 15.65 3.00 10.82
C PRO A 49 15.17 3.44 9.43
N PHE A 50 13.87 3.35 9.16
CA PHE A 50 13.29 3.63 7.84
C PHE A 50 13.08 5.13 7.62
N LEU A 51 12.67 5.88 8.64
CA LEU A 51 12.55 7.34 8.57
C LEU A 51 13.91 7.99 8.23
N LYS A 52 15.00 7.50 8.81
CA LYS A 52 16.38 7.92 8.49
C LYS A 52 16.79 7.64 7.04
N ALA A 53 16.17 6.67 6.38
CA ALA A 53 16.46 6.34 4.99
C ALA A 53 15.80 7.29 3.97
N VAL A 54 14.64 7.87 4.31
CA VAL A 54 13.88 8.77 3.41
C VAL A 54 14.24 10.25 3.59
N GLN A 55 14.97 10.63 4.63
CA GLN A 55 15.33 12.04 4.94
C GLN A 55 16.24 12.77 3.92
N ASN A 56 16.57 12.18 2.76
CA ASN A 56 17.56 12.72 1.80
C ASN A 56 17.03 12.79 0.34
N THR A 57 15.76 13.17 0.11
CA THR A 57 15.08 12.88 -1.18
C THR A 57 14.16 13.97 -1.79
N ASP A 58 14.71 15.07 -2.33
CA ASP A 58 13.94 16.14 -3.04
C ASP A 58 13.98 16.04 -4.58
N ASN A 59 12.83 15.81 -5.28
CA ASN A 59 12.81 15.59 -6.75
C ASN A 59 11.78 16.43 -7.53
N PRO A 60 12.07 16.87 -8.77
CA PRO A 60 11.08 17.53 -9.63
C PRO A 60 10.19 16.60 -10.47
N THR A 61 10.61 15.35 -10.76
CA THR A 61 10.03 14.55 -11.87
C THR A 61 8.76 13.75 -11.54
N GLY A 62 8.08 14.03 -10.42
CA GLY A 62 6.79 13.41 -10.06
C GLY A 62 6.82 11.92 -9.69
N ALA A 63 7.81 11.14 -10.15
CA ALA A 63 8.05 9.78 -9.69
C ALA A 63 8.52 9.78 -8.23
N ARG A 64 8.01 8.83 -7.43
CA ARG A 64 8.41 8.63 -6.04
C ARG A 64 9.93 8.50 -5.93
N ARG A 65 10.56 9.27 -5.04
CA ARG A 65 11.93 8.96 -4.64
C ARG A 65 11.97 7.76 -3.70
N LEU A 66 12.88 6.88 -4.03
CA LEU A 66 13.20 5.67 -3.29
C LEU A 66 14.55 5.89 -2.60
N PRO A 67 14.75 5.41 -1.37
CA PRO A 67 16.08 5.31 -0.79
C PRO A 67 16.99 4.43 -1.65
N PRO A 68 18.32 4.64 -1.62
CA PRO A 68 19.27 3.84 -2.40
C PRO A 68 19.51 2.47 -1.76
N VAL A 69 18.45 1.65 -1.71
CA VAL A 69 18.42 0.31 -1.10
C VAL A 69 19.50 -0.61 -1.64
N GLU A 70 19.87 -0.44 -2.90
CA GLU A 70 20.89 -1.19 -3.63
C GLU A 70 22.32 -0.92 -3.13
N LYS A 71 22.56 0.25 -2.50
CA LYS A 71 23.87 0.65 -1.96
C LYS A 71 24.10 0.24 -0.52
N TRP A 72 23.09 -0.31 0.15
CA TRP A 72 23.22 -0.80 1.52
C TRP A 72 23.73 -2.24 1.53
N SER A 73 24.48 -2.58 2.58
CA SER A 73 24.97 -3.94 2.84
C SER A 73 24.73 -4.27 4.31
N PRO A 74 23.45 -4.45 4.72
CA PRO A 74 23.11 -4.78 6.10
C PRO A 74 23.74 -6.11 6.52
N LYS A 75 24.24 -6.18 7.75
CA LYS A 75 24.94 -7.37 8.29
C LYS A 75 24.04 -8.27 9.14
N HIS A 76 22.80 -7.86 9.35
CA HIS A 76 21.86 -8.51 10.25
C HIS A 76 20.52 -8.71 9.55
N THR A 77 20.12 -9.97 9.39
CA THR A 77 18.74 -10.34 9.02
C THR A 77 17.94 -10.56 10.30
N VAL A 78 16.75 -9.97 10.38
CA VAL A 78 15.84 -10.11 11.53
C VAL A 78 14.45 -10.51 11.01
N PRO A 79 13.81 -11.58 11.52
CA PRO A 79 12.42 -11.88 11.17
C PRO A 79 11.49 -10.74 11.62
N PHE A 80 10.57 -10.32 10.77
CA PHE A 80 9.61 -9.25 11.07
C PHE A 80 8.19 -9.74 10.77
N ASN A 81 7.26 -9.56 11.70
CA ASN A 81 5.93 -10.17 11.63
C ASN A 81 4.98 -9.38 10.72
N MET A 82 5.39 -9.27 9.46
CA MET A 82 4.73 -8.51 8.41
C MET A 82 4.37 -9.39 7.24
N GLN A 83 3.16 -9.22 6.73
CA GLN A 83 2.63 -9.95 5.57
C GLN A 83 2.06 -8.98 4.55
N ILE A 84 2.53 -9.06 3.30
CA ILE A 84 1.87 -8.49 2.14
C ILE A 84 0.96 -9.56 1.55
N ARG A 85 -0.36 -9.35 1.61
CA ARG A 85 -1.37 -10.28 1.09
C ARG A 85 -1.50 -10.20 -0.42
N ASP A 86 -2.14 -11.21 -1.00
CA ASP A 86 -2.32 -11.34 -2.45
C ASP A 86 -3.23 -10.27 -3.07
N ASN A 87 -3.99 -9.55 -2.24
CA ASN A 87 -4.79 -8.37 -2.59
C ASN A 87 -4.00 -7.04 -2.45
N GLY A 88 -2.73 -7.08 -2.08
CA GLY A 88 -1.87 -5.91 -1.84
C GLY A 88 -2.01 -5.28 -0.45
N GLU A 89 -2.82 -5.85 0.45
CA GLU A 89 -2.91 -5.35 1.84
C GLU A 89 -1.67 -5.69 2.65
N TRP A 90 -1.21 -4.72 3.45
CA TRP A 90 -0.13 -4.91 4.41
C TRP A 90 -0.70 -5.17 5.80
N TRP A 91 -0.19 -6.22 6.45
CA TRP A 91 -0.57 -6.65 7.79
C TRP A 91 0.68 -6.74 8.67
N HIS A 92 0.60 -6.32 9.93
CA HIS A 92 1.65 -6.41 10.94
C HIS A 92 1.07 -6.94 12.25
N ASP A 93 1.73 -7.90 12.90
CA ASP A 93 1.24 -8.57 14.12
C ASP A 93 -0.25 -8.97 14.04
N GLY A 94 -0.62 -9.61 12.94
CA GLY A 94 -2.00 -10.07 12.68
C GLY A 94 -3.03 -8.95 12.43
N THR A 95 -2.62 -7.68 12.38
CA THR A 95 -3.50 -6.52 12.21
C THR A 95 -3.26 -5.82 10.87
N LYS A 96 -4.34 -5.45 10.15
CA LYS A 96 -4.22 -4.68 8.90
C LYS A 96 -3.67 -3.27 9.17
N MET A 97 -2.67 -2.86 8.40
CA MET A 97 -2.13 -1.51 8.46
C MET A 97 -3.08 -0.50 7.77
N THR A 98 -3.30 0.64 8.44
CA THR A 98 -4.18 1.74 7.95
C THR A 98 -3.43 3.05 7.70
N ARG A 99 -2.22 3.22 8.26
CA ARG A 99 -1.35 4.40 8.04
C ARG A 99 -0.70 4.30 6.65
N GLN A 100 -1.38 4.76 5.59
CA GLN A 100 -0.89 4.63 4.21
C GLN A 100 0.55 5.17 4.04
N SER A 101 0.86 6.35 4.58
CA SER A 101 2.21 6.94 4.52
C SER A 101 3.32 6.09 5.15
N LEU A 102 2.97 5.13 6.01
CA LEU A 102 3.88 4.14 6.57
C LEU A 102 3.98 2.88 5.69
N VAL A 103 2.86 2.39 5.15
CA VAL A 103 2.86 1.32 4.15
C VAL A 103 3.71 1.72 2.94
N ASP A 104 3.53 2.96 2.49
CA ASP A 104 4.35 3.65 1.51
C ASP A 104 5.84 3.66 1.87
N LEU A 105 6.19 4.03 3.11
CA LEU A 105 7.58 4.04 3.59
C LEU A 105 8.20 2.64 3.48
N PHE A 106 7.51 1.60 3.94
CA PHE A 106 7.97 0.22 3.83
C PHE A 106 8.08 -0.25 2.36
N ALA A 107 7.11 0.08 1.51
CA ALA A 107 7.18 -0.22 0.07
C ALA A 107 8.39 0.42 -0.62
N SER A 108 8.81 1.62 -0.18
CA SER A 108 9.99 2.30 -0.74
C SER A 108 11.31 1.56 -0.44
N VAL A 109 11.39 0.84 0.68
CA VAL A 109 12.59 0.10 1.12
C VAL A 109 12.56 -1.40 0.83
N LEU A 110 11.55 -1.87 0.09
CA LEU A 110 11.44 -3.25 -0.34
C LEU A 110 12.69 -3.72 -1.10
N TRP A 111 13.12 -4.94 -0.80
CA TRP A 111 14.23 -5.64 -1.41
C TRP A 111 13.89 -7.11 -1.63
N VAL A 112 14.45 -7.71 -2.68
CA VAL A 112 14.35 -9.16 -2.97
C VAL A 112 15.74 -9.75 -3.07
N GLU A 113 15.97 -10.85 -2.36
CA GLU A 113 17.06 -11.77 -2.65
C GLU A 113 16.50 -12.97 -3.41
N VAL A 114 17.16 -13.37 -4.49
CA VAL A 114 16.87 -14.63 -5.21
C VAL A 114 17.89 -15.66 -4.75
N GLY A 115 17.44 -16.78 -4.20
CA GLY A 115 18.31 -17.89 -3.81
C GLY A 115 18.78 -18.72 -4.99
N ASP A 116 19.79 -19.58 -4.77
CA ASP A 116 20.31 -20.51 -5.79
C ASP A 116 19.26 -21.52 -6.30
N ASP A 117 18.18 -21.71 -5.53
CA ASP A 117 17.01 -22.52 -5.88
C ASP A 117 15.91 -21.74 -6.64
N GLY A 118 16.19 -20.49 -7.01
CA GLY A 118 15.29 -19.59 -7.70
C GLY A 118 14.19 -18.95 -6.84
N LYS A 119 14.11 -19.24 -5.53
CA LYS A 119 13.08 -18.67 -4.66
C LYS A 119 13.39 -17.21 -4.30
N LYS A 120 12.37 -16.36 -4.33
CA LYS A 120 12.44 -14.96 -3.87
C LYS A 120 12.18 -14.89 -2.36
N ARG A 121 13.14 -14.36 -1.59
CA ARG A 121 12.94 -13.89 -0.22
C ARG A 121 12.73 -12.37 -0.23
N HIS A 122 11.82 -11.88 0.61
CA HIS A 122 11.41 -10.48 0.61
C HIS A 122 11.81 -9.81 1.91
N PHE A 123 12.36 -8.60 1.82
CA PHE A 123 12.86 -7.85 2.96
C PHE A 123 12.47 -6.38 2.92
N LEU A 124 12.33 -5.76 4.08
CA LEU A 124 12.46 -4.32 4.24
C LEU A 124 13.91 -4.02 4.58
N ARG A 125 14.60 -3.28 3.71
CA ARG A 125 16.03 -2.98 3.87
C ARG A 125 16.26 -1.69 4.65
N THR A 126 17.39 -1.60 5.34
CA THR A 126 17.91 -0.38 5.96
C THR A 126 19.44 -0.35 5.82
N PRO A 127 20.12 0.76 6.14
CA PRO A 127 21.58 0.81 6.10
C PRO A 127 22.30 -0.22 6.99
N SER A 128 21.66 -0.73 8.05
CA SER A 128 22.28 -1.62 9.06
C SER A 128 21.64 -3.01 9.15
N HIS A 129 20.33 -3.11 8.95
CA HIS A 129 19.53 -4.34 9.08
C HIS A 129 18.70 -4.62 7.83
N GLN A 130 18.35 -5.87 7.60
CA GLN A 130 17.24 -6.25 6.73
C GLN A 130 16.21 -7.08 7.51
N TYR A 131 14.94 -6.76 7.30
CA TYR A 131 13.83 -7.32 8.03
C TYR A 131 13.05 -8.26 7.10
N GLU A 132 13.08 -9.56 7.35
CA GLU A 132 12.45 -10.57 6.49
C GLU A 132 10.93 -10.57 6.68
N ILE A 133 10.19 -10.49 5.58
CA ILE A 133 8.73 -10.37 5.56
C ILE A 133 8.08 -11.45 4.70
N SER A 134 6.83 -11.79 5.02
CA SER A 134 6.02 -12.68 4.20
C SER A 134 5.35 -11.93 3.03
N VAL A 135 5.36 -12.52 1.85
CA VAL A 135 4.64 -12.03 0.67
C VAL A 135 3.87 -13.21 0.09
N VAL A 136 2.54 -13.08 0.01
CA VAL A 136 1.67 -14.18 -0.42
C VAL A 136 1.70 -14.36 -1.95
N ASP A 137 1.89 -13.27 -2.71
CA ASP A 137 1.89 -13.29 -4.19
C ASP A 137 2.97 -12.36 -4.76
N ALA A 138 2.68 -11.05 -4.86
CA ALA A 138 3.63 -10.03 -5.27
C ALA A 138 3.72 -8.93 -4.19
N PRO A 139 4.90 -8.33 -3.96
CA PRO A 139 5.09 -7.29 -2.95
C PRO A 139 4.49 -5.92 -3.34
N LEU A 140 4.11 -5.75 -4.61
CA LEU A 140 3.52 -4.53 -5.16
C LEU A 140 2.27 -4.84 -5.97
N LEU A 141 1.35 -3.87 -6.05
CA LEU A 141 0.12 -3.95 -6.84
C LEU A 141 0.02 -2.74 -7.76
N VAL A 142 -0.08 -2.97 -9.08
CA VAL A 142 -0.38 -1.96 -10.10
C VAL A 142 -1.89 -1.75 -10.18
N VAL A 143 -2.33 -0.49 -10.07
CA VAL A 143 -3.74 -0.10 -9.99
C VAL A 143 -4.20 0.86 -11.08
N ALA A 144 -3.26 1.45 -11.84
CA ALA A 144 -3.53 2.23 -13.04
C ALA A 144 -2.53 1.89 -14.16
N VAL A 145 -2.95 2.14 -15.41
CA VAL A 145 -2.09 2.23 -16.59
C VAL A 145 -2.56 3.41 -17.44
N ASP A 146 -1.60 4.24 -17.83
CA ASP A 146 -1.81 5.46 -18.62
C ASP A 146 -0.94 5.39 -19.90
N VAL A 147 -1.37 6.08 -20.96
CA VAL A 147 -0.54 6.24 -22.18
C VAL A 147 0.15 7.60 -22.12
N VAL A 148 1.48 7.61 -22.06
CA VAL A 148 2.29 8.81 -21.85
C VAL A 148 3.19 9.05 -23.06
N ALA A 149 3.17 10.25 -23.62
CA ALA A 149 4.10 10.67 -24.66
C ALA A 149 5.44 11.10 -24.02
N ASP A 150 6.56 10.53 -24.48
CA ASP A 150 7.92 10.92 -24.06
C ASP A 150 8.95 10.63 -25.15
N ASP A 151 9.86 11.58 -25.38
CA ASP A 151 10.84 11.61 -26.48
C ASP A 151 10.26 11.31 -27.88
N GLY A 152 9.00 11.72 -28.12
CA GLY A 152 8.26 11.47 -29.37
C GLY A 152 7.57 10.10 -29.45
N GLU A 153 7.82 9.20 -28.50
CA GLU A 153 7.24 7.86 -28.42
C GLU A 153 6.06 7.79 -27.45
N MET A 154 5.14 6.84 -27.68
CA MET A 154 4.01 6.58 -26.79
C MET A 154 4.31 5.38 -25.89
N TRP A 155 4.25 5.57 -24.58
CA TRP A 155 4.60 4.57 -23.56
C TRP A 155 3.37 4.15 -22.75
N LEU A 156 3.27 2.84 -22.44
CA LEU A 156 2.35 2.37 -21.40
C LEU A 156 3.04 2.49 -20.04
N GLU A 157 2.59 3.44 -19.23
CA GLU A 157 3.11 3.70 -17.89
C GLU A 157 2.14 3.19 -16.82
N PHE A 158 2.57 2.18 -16.08
CA PHE A 158 1.86 1.59 -14.95
C PHE A 158 2.19 2.31 -13.65
N SER A 159 1.20 2.47 -12.77
CA SER A 159 1.38 3.05 -11.43
C SER A 159 0.98 2.06 -10.32
N THR A 160 1.83 1.91 -9.31
CA THR A 160 1.53 1.08 -8.12
C THR A 160 0.73 1.83 -7.06
N THR A 161 0.09 1.10 -6.14
CA THR A 161 -0.56 1.66 -4.94
C THR A 161 0.37 2.52 -4.07
N HIS A 162 1.69 2.35 -4.22
CA HIS A 162 2.72 3.04 -3.45
C HIS A 162 3.51 4.06 -4.29
N GLY A 163 3.06 4.37 -5.51
CA GLY A 163 3.64 5.43 -6.35
C GLY A 163 4.94 5.08 -7.09
N ASP A 164 5.29 3.80 -7.23
CA ASP A 164 6.25 3.40 -8.26
C ASP A 164 5.59 3.61 -9.65
N LYS A 165 6.34 4.18 -10.60
CA LYS A 165 5.96 4.31 -12.02
C LYS A 165 6.83 3.37 -12.85
N ILE A 166 6.21 2.56 -13.73
CA ILE A 166 6.89 1.53 -14.52
C ILE A 166 6.43 1.62 -15.97
N ARG A 167 7.34 1.81 -16.92
CA ARG A 167 7.02 1.77 -18.35
C ARG A 167 7.21 0.37 -18.91
N LEU A 168 6.25 -0.10 -19.71
CA LEU A 168 6.38 -1.37 -20.42
C LEU A 168 7.58 -1.33 -21.36
N SER A 169 8.54 -2.23 -21.12
CA SER A 169 9.79 -2.32 -21.87
C SER A 169 10.43 -3.71 -21.72
N LYS A 170 11.44 -4.04 -22.52
CA LYS A 170 12.27 -5.25 -22.34
C LYS A 170 12.97 -5.36 -20.98
N LYS A 171 13.10 -4.26 -20.21
CA LYS A 171 13.66 -4.26 -18.84
C LYS A 171 12.59 -4.47 -17.77
N ASN A 172 11.34 -4.20 -18.11
CA ASN A 172 10.17 -4.30 -17.25
C ASN A 172 9.08 -5.10 -17.99
N PRO A 173 9.34 -6.38 -18.30
CA PRO A 173 8.41 -7.20 -19.06
C PRO A 173 7.13 -7.42 -18.26
N LEU A 174 6.02 -7.44 -19.00
CA LEU A 174 4.69 -7.81 -18.56
C LEU A 174 4.47 -9.28 -18.94
N TYR A 175 4.04 -10.12 -17.99
CA TYR A 175 4.00 -11.58 -18.19
C TYR A 175 2.92 -12.25 -17.34
N PHE A 176 2.43 -13.41 -17.80
CA PHE A 176 1.51 -14.26 -17.04
C PHE A 176 2.26 -15.28 -16.17
N GLN A 177 1.73 -15.55 -14.98
CA GLN A 177 2.23 -16.59 -14.07
C GLN A 177 1.04 -17.24 -13.33
N LYS A 178 1.10 -18.56 -13.14
CA LYS A 178 0.05 -19.33 -12.44
C LYS A 178 0.22 -19.21 -10.92
N PHE A 179 -0.82 -18.74 -10.25
CA PHE A 179 -0.93 -18.58 -8.81
C PHE A 179 -1.82 -19.69 -8.21
N SER A 180 -1.56 -20.09 -6.97
CA SER A 180 -2.38 -21.05 -6.21
C SER A 180 -2.82 -20.44 -4.89
N LYS A 181 -4.12 -20.35 -4.66
CA LYS A 181 -4.73 -19.93 -3.39
C LYS A 181 -4.71 -21.05 -2.35
N ASP A 182 -4.77 -20.68 -1.07
CA ASP A 182 -4.82 -21.61 0.07
C ASP A 182 -5.96 -22.63 -0.02
N ASN A 183 -7.07 -22.28 -0.68
CA ASN A 183 -8.20 -23.17 -0.94
C ASN A 183 -7.99 -24.14 -2.13
N GLY A 184 -6.76 -24.25 -2.64
CA GLY A 184 -6.39 -25.07 -3.80
C GLY A 184 -6.76 -24.49 -5.17
N THR A 185 -7.44 -23.33 -5.24
CA THR A 185 -7.82 -22.71 -6.51
C THR A 185 -6.59 -22.21 -7.25
N LYS A 186 -6.41 -22.64 -8.50
CA LYS A 186 -5.37 -22.15 -9.41
C LYS A 186 -5.96 -21.10 -10.35
N GLU A 187 -5.25 -19.99 -10.52
CA GLU A 187 -5.62 -18.92 -11.44
C GLU A 187 -4.37 -18.31 -12.08
N GLU A 188 -4.48 -17.89 -13.34
CA GLU A 188 -3.38 -17.20 -14.03
C GLU A 188 -3.49 -15.69 -13.80
N ARG A 189 -2.41 -15.10 -13.29
CA ARG A 189 -2.30 -13.68 -12.94
C ARG A 189 -1.28 -13.01 -13.84
N LEU A 190 -1.46 -11.71 -14.05
CA LEU A 190 -0.59 -10.87 -14.88
C LEU A 190 0.31 -10.04 -13.95
N TYR A 191 1.60 -9.94 -14.26
CA TYR A 191 2.61 -9.27 -13.45
C TYR A 191 3.57 -8.45 -14.32
N ILE A 192 4.19 -7.43 -13.74
CA ILE A 192 5.29 -6.66 -14.34
C ILE A 192 6.48 -6.60 -13.41
N ASP A 193 7.70 -6.72 -13.94
CA ASP A 193 8.92 -6.42 -13.18
C ASP A 193 9.04 -4.91 -12.91
N VAL A 194 9.45 -4.53 -11.69
CA VAL A 194 9.52 -3.12 -11.25
C VAL A 194 10.98 -2.66 -11.11
N ARG A 195 11.68 -3.17 -10.10
CA ARG A 195 13.05 -2.77 -9.71
C ARG A 195 13.63 -3.82 -8.77
N HIS A 196 14.94 -4.06 -8.80
CA HIS A 196 15.63 -4.93 -7.82
C HIS A 196 14.94 -6.31 -7.61
N HIS A 197 14.49 -6.94 -8.71
CA HIS A 197 13.70 -8.19 -8.73
C HIS A 197 12.33 -8.15 -8.02
N LEU A 198 11.87 -6.99 -7.55
CA LEU A 198 10.48 -6.77 -7.16
C LEU A 198 9.58 -6.84 -8.38
N THR A 199 8.51 -7.62 -8.26
CA THR A 199 7.42 -7.74 -9.22
C THR A 199 6.19 -7.03 -8.67
N ALA A 200 5.34 -6.52 -9.54
CA ALA A 200 4.01 -6.03 -9.19
C ALA A 200 2.94 -6.84 -9.91
N LYS A 201 1.92 -7.25 -9.16
CA LYS A 201 0.70 -7.83 -9.71
C LYS A 201 -0.12 -6.76 -10.41
N ILE A 202 -0.67 -7.06 -11.58
CA ILE A 202 -1.62 -6.18 -12.26
C ILE A 202 -3.03 -6.42 -11.69
N ALA A 203 -3.66 -5.37 -11.15
CA ALA A 203 -5.04 -5.45 -10.68
C ALA A 203 -6.02 -5.67 -11.85
N ASN A 204 -7.17 -6.31 -11.58
CA ASN A 204 -8.10 -6.71 -12.63
C ASN A 204 -8.63 -5.53 -13.47
N ASN A 205 -8.87 -4.37 -12.85
CA ASN A 205 -9.27 -3.15 -13.58
C ASN A 205 -8.21 -2.73 -14.63
N VAL A 206 -6.93 -2.82 -14.27
CA VAL A 206 -5.81 -2.52 -15.18
C VAL A 206 -5.72 -3.58 -16.27
N ARG A 207 -5.89 -4.87 -15.93
CA ARG A 207 -5.90 -5.95 -16.92
C ARG A 207 -7.02 -5.78 -17.95
N TYR A 208 -8.20 -5.29 -17.55
CA TYR A 208 -9.27 -4.94 -18.48
C TYR A 208 -8.96 -3.67 -19.29
N HIS A 209 -8.32 -2.65 -18.70
CA HIS A 209 -7.90 -1.45 -19.44
C HIS A 209 -6.86 -1.77 -20.53
N LEU A 210 -5.95 -2.72 -20.28
CA LEU A 210 -5.00 -3.19 -21.30
C LEU A 210 -5.68 -3.83 -22.52
N LEU A 211 -6.85 -4.47 -22.36
CA LEU A 211 -7.64 -5.00 -23.48
C LEU A 211 -8.26 -3.89 -24.36
N THR A 212 -8.35 -2.66 -23.86
CA THR A 212 -8.80 -1.48 -24.63
C THR A 212 -7.65 -0.64 -25.19
N LEU A 213 -6.40 -0.93 -24.78
CA LEU A 213 -5.19 -0.23 -25.22
C LEU A 213 -4.33 -1.06 -26.19
N GLY A 214 -4.58 -2.37 -26.30
CA GLY A 214 -3.90 -3.27 -27.22
C GLY A 214 -4.79 -3.83 -28.33
N GLU A 215 -4.16 -4.48 -29.29
CA GLU A 215 -4.79 -5.20 -30.40
C GLU A 215 -4.88 -6.69 -30.03
N LEU A 216 -6.02 -7.36 -30.28
CA LEU A 216 -6.09 -8.82 -30.17
C LEU A 216 -5.75 -9.45 -31.52
N CYS A 217 -4.89 -10.46 -31.52
CA CYS A 217 -4.49 -11.20 -32.72
C CYS A 217 -4.55 -12.71 -32.46
N GLU A 218 -5.06 -13.47 -33.41
CA GLU A 218 -5.02 -14.94 -33.40
C GLU A 218 -3.64 -15.40 -33.90
N GLN A 219 -2.99 -16.30 -33.15
CA GLN A 219 -1.72 -16.94 -33.55
C GLN A 219 -1.85 -18.46 -33.39
N GLY A 220 -2.37 -19.11 -34.44
CA GLY A 220 -2.83 -20.50 -34.34
C GLY A 220 -4.07 -20.57 -33.44
N ASP A 221 -4.05 -21.50 -32.48
CA ASP A 221 -5.16 -21.68 -31.52
C ASP A 221 -5.07 -20.73 -30.29
N GLU A 222 -4.03 -19.90 -30.17
CA GLU A 222 -3.87 -18.93 -29.07
C GLU A 222 -4.33 -17.51 -29.48
N VAL A 223 -5.14 -16.86 -28.62
CA VAL A 223 -5.46 -15.43 -28.73
C VAL A 223 -4.41 -14.63 -27.96
N VAL A 224 -3.71 -13.74 -28.66
CA VAL A 224 -2.59 -12.96 -28.15
C VAL A 224 -2.99 -11.48 -28.06
N LEU A 225 -2.80 -10.88 -26.88
CA LEU A 225 -2.90 -9.43 -26.73
C LEU A 225 -1.58 -8.78 -27.12
N VAL A 226 -1.63 -7.86 -28.09
CA VAL A 226 -0.49 -7.10 -28.60
C VAL A 226 -0.55 -5.68 -28.07
N LEU A 227 0.39 -5.31 -27.22
CA LEU A 227 0.54 -3.95 -26.68
C LEU A 227 1.66 -3.21 -27.40
N GLN A 228 1.53 -1.89 -27.56
CA GLN A 228 2.58 -1.02 -28.10
C GLN A 228 3.10 -0.10 -26.98
N SER A 229 4.41 0.05 -26.83
CA SER A 229 5.04 0.95 -25.85
C SER A 229 6.48 1.26 -26.24
N GLY A 230 6.84 2.53 -26.35
CA GLY A 230 8.21 2.97 -26.62
C GLY A 230 8.78 2.43 -27.93
N GLY A 231 8.02 2.54 -29.03
CA GLY A 231 8.35 1.96 -30.34
C GLY A 231 8.28 0.43 -30.44
N GLU A 232 8.10 -0.30 -29.34
CA GLU A 232 8.15 -1.77 -29.31
C GLU A 232 6.76 -2.43 -29.17
N LYS A 233 6.59 -3.61 -29.79
CA LYS A 233 5.40 -4.47 -29.63
C LYS A 233 5.65 -5.59 -28.62
N PHE A 234 4.74 -5.75 -27.66
CA PHE A 234 4.76 -6.78 -26.61
C PHE A 234 3.61 -7.75 -26.80
N TYR A 235 3.90 -9.05 -26.81
CA TYR A 235 2.95 -10.12 -27.13
C TYR A 235 2.61 -10.91 -25.86
N LEU A 236 1.34 -10.93 -25.48
CA LEU A 236 0.84 -11.56 -24.25
C LEU A 236 -0.14 -12.69 -24.60
N ALA A 237 0.37 -13.92 -24.63
CA ALA A 237 -0.45 -15.12 -24.70
C ALA A 237 -0.86 -15.58 -23.29
N GLN A 238 -2.17 -15.74 -23.08
CA GLN A 238 -2.74 -16.38 -21.88
C GLN A 238 -2.74 -17.90 -22.10
N LYS A 239 -2.09 -18.67 -21.21
CA LYS A 239 -1.92 -20.12 -21.39
C LYS A 239 -2.87 -20.89 -20.49
N PHE A 240 -4.06 -21.15 -21.03
CA PHE A 240 -5.10 -21.98 -20.42
C PHE A 240 -4.52 -23.33 -19.91
#